data_AF-A0A7C2BKH7-F1
#
_entry.id   AF-A0A7C2BKH7-F1
#
_cell.length_a   1.000
_cell.length_b   1.000
_cell.length_c   1.000
_cell.angle_alpha   90.00
_cell.angle_beta   90.00
_cell.angle_gamma   90.00
#
_symmetry.space_group_name_H-M   'P 1'
#
loop_
_entity.id
_entity.type
_entity.pdbx_description
1 polymer ?
#
loop_
_entity_poly.entity_id
_entity_poly.type
_entity_poly.pdbx_seq_one_letter_code
_entity_poly.pdbx_strand_id
1 'polypeptide(L)'
;MDTIFTHAYHKAIEYAVETNRVVSAGGLLIVKREFALNKGGWRDLNYSEDVEFVSRVGFNDYLPIVPGFNEPLSAFMGAREKRYGGFKRVVKATIDLLRGGAHSMQRLLICRGKRATAFYIPARLFGVYKNREPDNLTWLELASLVKAIPLRKAGIDEEYFRFESTLPLLTILKDGEKVVDEKVSSLVSGRIYKFYLAFREPRIAYYKNQDSFTSHSFR
;
A
#
# COMPACT_ATOMS: atom_id res chain seq x y z
N MET A 1 19.26 5.37 5.21
CA MET A 1 19.76 3.99 5.27
C MET A 1 19.14 3.25 4.11
N ASP A 2 19.91 2.44 3.41
CA ASP A 2 19.41 1.66 2.29
C ASP A 2 18.55 0.50 2.79
N THR A 3 17.47 0.19 2.06
CA THR A 3 16.57 -0.93 2.37
C THR A 3 17.31 -2.24 2.15
N ILE A 4 17.31 -3.11 3.16
CA ILE A 4 17.87 -4.46 3.04
C ILE A 4 16.71 -5.40 2.71
N PHE A 5 16.66 -5.88 1.47
CA PHE A 5 15.59 -6.78 1.02
C PHE A 5 15.66 -8.15 1.70
N THR A 6 14.50 -8.71 2.04
CA THR A 6 14.38 -10.00 2.71
C THR A 6 14.46 -11.18 1.74
N HIS A 7 14.70 -12.39 2.25
CA HIS A 7 14.57 -13.60 1.45
C HIS A 7 13.15 -13.78 0.88
N ALA A 8 12.12 -13.34 1.61
CA ALA A 8 10.74 -13.35 1.13
C ALA A 8 10.52 -12.49 -0.11
N TYR A 9 11.23 -11.35 -0.23
CA TYR A 9 11.19 -10.52 -1.44
C TYR A 9 11.74 -11.26 -2.67
N HIS A 10 12.89 -11.93 -2.53
CA HIS A 10 13.47 -12.70 -3.64
C HIS A 10 12.55 -13.86 -4.06
N LYS A 11 11.98 -14.57 -3.09
CA LYS A 11 10.99 -15.63 -3.34
C LYS A 11 9.72 -15.10 -4.02
N ALA A 12 9.26 -13.90 -3.70
CA ALA A 12 8.14 -13.27 -4.38
C ALA A 12 8.45 -13.00 -5.87
N ILE A 13 9.70 -12.64 -6.20
CA ILE A 13 10.15 -12.50 -7.59
C ILE A 13 10.16 -13.84 -8.31
N GLU A 14 10.76 -14.87 -7.69
CA GLU A 14 10.78 -16.24 -8.22
C GLU A 14 9.35 -16.72 -8.53
N TYR A 15 8.43 -16.58 -7.57
CA TYR A 15 7.02 -16.93 -7.75
C TYR A 15 6.37 -16.18 -8.91
N ALA A 16 6.61 -14.87 -9.05
CA ALA A 16 6.07 -14.08 -10.15
C ALA A 16 6.59 -14.56 -11.52
N VAL A 17 7.87 -14.92 -11.60
CA VAL A 17 8.51 -15.45 -12.80
C VAL A 17 7.95 -16.83 -13.15
N GLU A 18 7.94 -17.76 -12.20
CA GLU A 18 7.45 -19.14 -12.36
C GLU A 18 5.98 -19.18 -12.79
N THR A 19 5.15 -18.33 -12.19
CA THR A 19 3.72 -18.27 -12.52
C THR A 19 3.39 -17.39 -13.72
N ASN A 20 4.37 -16.63 -14.22
CA ASN A 20 4.19 -15.61 -15.25
C ASN A 20 3.06 -14.62 -14.91
N ARG A 21 2.99 -14.19 -13.65
CA ARG A 21 1.95 -13.30 -13.12
C ARG A 21 2.54 -11.97 -12.64
N VAL A 22 1.68 -10.96 -12.59
CA VAL A 22 1.99 -9.70 -11.90
C VAL A 22 1.68 -9.88 -10.42
N VAL A 23 2.66 -9.64 -9.56
CA VAL A 23 2.55 -9.90 -8.12
C VAL A 23 2.79 -8.61 -7.36
N SER A 24 1.88 -8.26 -6.44
CA SER A 24 2.15 -7.21 -5.46
C SER A 24 2.64 -7.83 -4.16
N ALA A 25 3.75 -7.33 -3.62
CA ALA A 25 4.41 -7.91 -2.45
C ALA A 25 4.85 -6.79 -1.49
N GLY A 26 4.18 -6.66 -0.35
CA GLY A 26 4.59 -5.71 0.70
C GLY A 26 4.68 -4.24 0.27
N GLY A 27 3.86 -3.79 -0.69
CA GLY A 27 3.90 -2.44 -1.25
C GLY A 27 4.72 -2.31 -2.55
N LEU A 28 5.43 -3.36 -2.95
CA LEU A 28 6.13 -3.44 -4.23
C LEU A 28 5.24 -4.08 -5.30
N LEU A 29 5.55 -3.81 -6.57
CA LEU A 29 4.94 -4.48 -7.72
C LEU A 29 6.01 -5.16 -8.56
N ILE A 30 5.86 -6.48 -8.73
CA ILE A 30 6.73 -7.32 -9.53
C ILE A 30 6.03 -7.58 -10.85
N VAL A 31 6.58 -7.04 -11.93
CA VAL A 31 5.99 -7.06 -13.26
C VAL A 31 7.06 -7.10 -14.34
N LYS A 32 6.77 -7.78 -15.46
CA LYS A 32 7.66 -7.76 -16.63
C LYS A 32 7.72 -6.36 -17.24
N ARG A 33 8.91 -5.92 -17.61
CA ARG A 33 9.17 -4.58 -18.15
C ARG A 33 8.25 -4.26 -19.33
N GLU A 34 8.22 -5.13 -20.34
CA GLU A 34 7.39 -4.99 -21.53
C GLU A 34 5.90 -4.88 -21.19
N PHE A 35 5.40 -5.63 -20.21
CA PHE A 35 4.01 -5.49 -19.77
C PHE A 35 3.74 -4.12 -19.13
N ALA A 36 4.65 -3.64 -18.29
CA ALA A 36 4.54 -2.31 -17.69
C ALA A 36 4.65 -1.20 -18.75
N LEU A 37 5.57 -1.30 -19.70
CA LEU A 37 5.73 -0.33 -20.77
C LEU A 37 4.49 -0.25 -21.68
N ASN A 38 3.86 -1.40 -21.97
CA ASN A 38 2.65 -1.46 -22.79
C ASN A 38 1.43 -0.76 -22.16
N LYS A 39 1.42 -0.54 -20.84
CA LYS A 39 0.35 0.26 -20.20
C LYS A 39 0.47 1.76 -20.52
N GLY A 40 1.68 2.24 -20.80
CA GLY A 40 1.94 3.61 -21.27
C GLY A 40 1.61 4.74 -20.28
N GLY A 41 1.83 5.97 -20.74
CA GLY A 41 1.45 7.19 -20.01
C GLY A 41 2.33 7.53 -18.80
N TRP A 42 3.61 7.17 -18.83
CA TRP A 42 4.59 7.30 -17.73
C TRP A 42 5.35 8.64 -17.68
N ARG A 43 4.85 9.70 -18.34
CA ARG A 43 5.59 10.97 -18.49
C ARG A 43 5.54 11.89 -17.26
N ASP A 44 4.48 11.80 -16.45
CA ASP A 44 4.22 12.72 -15.34
C ASP A 44 4.33 12.01 -13.99
N LEU A 45 5.56 11.76 -13.53
CA LEU A 45 5.79 11.19 -12.20
C LEU A 45 5.39 12.21 -11.12
N ASN A 46 4.39 11.85 -10.32
CA ASN A 46 3.86 12.65 -9.23
C ASN A 46 4.13 11.95 -7.88
N TYR A 47 3.87 12.63 -6.76
CA TYR A 47 4.14 12.03 -5.43
C TYR A 47 3.37 10.73 -5.16
N SER A 48 2.25 10.50 -5.84
CA SER A 48 1.44 9.28 -5.76
C SER A 48 1.69 8.30 -6.91
N GLU A 49 2.83 8.42 -7.59
CA GLU A 49 3.24 7.55 -8.70
C GLU A 49 3.04 6.08 -8.37
N ASP A 50 3.42 5.61 -7.18
CA ASP A 50 3.34 4.20 -6.83
C ASP A 50 1.90 3.66 -6.91
N VAL A 51 0.94 4.39 -6.34
CA VAL A 51 -0.50 4.02 -6.36
C VAL A 51 -1.05 4.11 -7.78
N GLU A 52 -0.64 5.13 -8.54
CA GLU A 52 -1.03 5.28 -9.93
C GLU A 52 -0.49 4.13 -10.79
N PHE A 53 0.78 3.78 -10.63
CA PHE A 53 1.46 2.71 -11.33
C PHE A 53 0.77 1.36 -11.07
N VAL A 54 0.56 1.03 -9.78
CA VAL A 54 -0.12 -0.23 -9.42
C VAL A 54 -1.57 -0.25 -9.90
N SER A 55 -2.30 0.86 -9.80
CA SER A 55 -3.70 0.90 -10.27
C SER A 55 -3.82 0.74 -11.79
N ARG A 56 -2.88 1.27 -12.58
CA ARG A 56 -2.83 1.09 -14.04
C ARG A 56 -2.42 -0.33 -14.43
N VAL A 57 -1.34 -0.83 -13.86
CA VAL A 57 -0.78 -2.15 -14.21
C VAL A 57 -1.70 -3.26 -13.71
N GLY A 58 -2.16 -3.14 -12.47
CA GLY A 58 -2.86 -4.18 -11.74
C GLY A 58 -1.95 -5.32 -11.28
N PHE A 59 -2.50 -6.27 -10.53
CA PHE A 59 -1.80 -7.49 -10.11
C PHE A 59 -2.76 -8.68 -10.06
N ASN A 60 -2.21 -9.88 -10.20
CA ASN A 60 -2.94 -11.14 -10.12
C ASN A 60 -3.02 -11.65 -8.68
N ASP A 61 -1.87 -11.67 -8.00
CA ASP A 61 -1.73 -12.18 -6.64
C ASP A 61 -1.14 -11.09 -5.73
N TYR A 62 -1.55 -11.10 -4.46
CA TYR A 62 -0.95 -10.29 -3.41
C TYR A 62 -0.26 -11.18 -2.38
N LEU A 63 1.01 -10.88 -2.11
CA LEU A 63 1.83 -11.53 -1.10
C LEU A 63 2.01 -10.58 0.09
N PRO A 64 1.32 -10.83 1.22
CA PRO A 64 1.42 -10.01 2.43
C PRO A 64 2.72 -10.31 3.17
N ILE A 65 3.82 -9.78 2.65
CA ILE A 65 5.16 -9.97 3.19
C ILE A 65 5.76 -8.67 3.68
N VAL A 66 6.76 -8.83 4.53
CA VAL A 66 7.81 -7.86 4.81
C VAL A 66 8.86 -7.92 3.68
N PRO A 67 8.94 -6.93 2.77
CA PRO A 67 9.85 -7.01 1.63
C PRO A 67 11.29 -6.59 1.98
N GLY A 68 11.50 -5.81 3.02
CA GLY A 68 12.82 -5.38 3.45
C GLY A 68 12.81 -4.69 4.81
N PHE A 69 13.96 -4.65 5.47
CA PHE A 69 14.16 -4.00 6.76
C PHE A 69 14.71 -2.57 6.59
N ASN A 70 14.66 -1.78 7.67
CA ASN A 70 15.09 -0.38 7.74
C ASN A 70 14.25 0.59 6.89
N GLU A 71 13.03 0.20 6.51
CA GLU A 71 12.04 1.16 6.03
C GLU A 71 11.59 2.01 7.23
N PRO A 72 11.82 3.33 7.24
CA PRO A 72 11.44 4.14 8.38
C PRO A 72 9.92 4.06 8.60
N LEU A 73 9.48 3.54 9.75
CA LEU A 73 8.08 3.61 10.23
C LEU A 73 7.51 5.04 10.14
N SER A 74 8.40 6.02 10.20
CA SER A 74 8.10 7.44 10.14
C SER A 74 8.22 8.00 8.72
N ALA A 75 7.55 7.38 7.75
CA ALA A 75 7.03 8.15 6.62
C ALA A 75 5.87 9.05 7.10
N PHE A 76 6.10 9.89 8.11
CA PHE A 76 5.19 10.99 8.41
C PHE A 76 5.17 11.85 7.16
N MET A 77 4.10 11.74 6.36
CA MET A 77 3.84 12.64 5.25
C MET A 77 4.10 14.07 5.72
N GLY A 78 5.08 14.72 5.09
CA GLY A 78 5.46 16.07 5.42
C GLY A 78 6.68 16.19 6.31
N ALA A 79 7.18 15.17 7.00
CA ALA A 79 8.43 15.28 7.77
C ALA A 79 9.63 15.38 6.83
N ARG A 80 9.71 14.49 5.83
CA ARG A 80 10.73 14.54 4.77
C ARG A 80 10.55 15.79 3.91
N GLU A 81 9.31 16.08 3.50
CA GLU A 81 8.99 17.15 2.56
C GLU A 81 9.16 18.53 3.21
N LYS A 82 8.82 18.67 4.51
CA LYS A 82 9.12 19.87 5.30
C LYS A 82 10.61 20.02 5.53
N ARG A 83 11.33 18.92 5.83
CA ARG A 83 12.79 18.93 6.03
C ARG A 83 13.56 19.36 4.78
N TYR A 84 13.15 18.88 3.60
CA TYR A 84 13.90 19.08 2.34
C TYR A 84 13.23 20.02 1.32
N GLY A 85 12.12 20.67 1.66
CA GLY A 85 11.42 21.53 0.69
C GLY A 85 10.35 22.46 1.24
N GLY A 86 10.21 22.54 2.57
CA GLY A 86 9.31 23.49 3.24
C GLY A 86 7.83 23.34 2.85
N PHE A 87 7.07 24.41 3.07
CA PHE A 87 5.61 24.40 2.89
C PHE A 87 5.15 24.14 1.46
N LYS A 88 5.83 24.72 0.45
CA LYS A 88 5.48 24.52 -0.97
C LYS A 88 5.51 23.04 -1.37
N ARG A 89 6.52 22.29 -0.92
CA ARG A 89 6.65 20.86 -1.21
C ARG A 89 5.57 20.04 -0.50
N VAL A 90 5.20 20.41 0.72
CA VAL A 90 4.10 19.76 1.45
C VAL A 90 2.76 19.98 0.74
N VAL A 91 2.48 21.21 0.26
CA VAL A 91 1.28 21.51 -0.51
C VAL A 91 1.25 20.72 -1.82
N LYS A 92 2.36 20.73 -2.58
CA LYS A 92 2.46 19.95 -3.82
C LYS A 92 2.23 18.45 -3.57
N ALA A 93 2.90 17.86 -2.58
CA ALA A 93 2.74 16.45 -2.23
C ALA A 93 1.28 16.14 -1.81
N THR A 94 0.64 17.04 -1.08
CA THR A 94 -0.78 16.89 -0.71
C THR A 94 -1.67 16.90 -1.95
N ILE A 95 -1.49 17.85 -2.87
CA ILE A 95 -2.25 17.91 -4.12
C ILE A 95 -1.99 16.66 -4.98
N ASP A 96 -0.73 16.25 -5.15
CA ASP A 96 -0.38 15.07 -5.93
C ASP A 96 -1.02 13.81 -5.36
N LEU A 97 -1.00 13.59 -4.04
CA LEU A 97 -1.67 12.46 -3.41
C LEU A 97 -3.17 12.42 -3.71
N LEU A 98 -3.84 13.58 -3.77
CA LEU A 98 -5.24 13.65 -4.17
C LEU A 98 -5.43 13.28 -5.65
N ARG A 99 -4.48 13.67 -6.50
CA ARG A 99 -4.51 13.39 -7.95
C ARG A 99 -4.28 11.92 -8.26
N GLY A 100 -3.30 11.25 -7.66
CA GLY A 100 -3.06 9.82 -7.93
C GLY A 100 -3.86 8.87 -7.05
N GLY A 101 -4.27 9.27 -5.84
CA GLY A 101 -5.22 8.49 -5.04
C GLY A 101 -6.63 8.47 -5.66
N ALA A 102 -6.97 9.52 -6.42
CA ALA A 102 -8.25 9.69 -7.12
C ALA A 102 -9.49 9.61 -6.21
N HIS A 103 -9.33 9.99 -4.94
CA HIS A 103 -10.38 9.92 -3.93
C HIS A 103 -11.61 10.77 -4.28
N SER A 104 -12.78 10.26 -3.91
CA SER A 104 -13.99 11.08 -3.86
C SER A 104 -13.94 12.08 -2.70
N MET A 105 -14.71 13.16 -2.79
CA MET A 105 -14.81 14.15 -1.72
C MET A 105 -15.25 13.51 -0.38
N GLN A 106 -16.25 12.63 -0.43
CA GLN A 106 -16.72 11.88 0.73
C GLN A 106 -15.60 11.04 1.35
N ARG A 107 -14.80 10.37 0.52
CA ARG A 107 -13.65 9.58 0.97
C ARG A 107 -12.63 10.46 1.69
N LEU A 108 -12.33 11.64 1.17
CA LEU A 108 -11.37 12.56 1.79
C LEU A 108 -11.81 13.05 3.16
N LEU A 109 -13.10 13.31 3.34
CA LEU A 109 -13.66 13.70 4.63
C LEU A 109 -13.49 12.59 5.67
N ILE A 110 -13.64 11.33 5.27
CA ILE A 110 -13.44 10.15 6.13
C ILE A 110 -11.95 9.92 6.44
N CYS A 111 -11.09 9.99 5.42
CA CYS A 111 -9.71 9.48 5.52
C CYS A 111 -8.69 10.52 5.99
N ARG A 112 -8.89 11.79 5.64
CA ARG A 112 -7.85 12.83 5.80
C ARG A 112 -8.34 14.13 6.43
N GLY A 113 -9.62 14.18 6.79
CA GLY A 113 -10.26 15.30 7.48
C GLY A 113 -10.33 16.60 6.66
N LYS A 114 -10.92 17.64 7.26
CA LYS A 114 -11.28 18.90 6.58
C LYS A 114 -10.11 19.64 5.92
N ARG A 115 -8.88 19.44 6.42
CA ARG A 115 -7.67 20.10 5.89
C ARG A 115 -7.26 19.58 4.51
N ALA A 116 -7.42 18.28 4.25
CA ALA A 116 -7.13 17.71 2.94
C ALA A 116 -8.20 18.10 1.90
N THR A 117 -9.44 18.28 2.35
CA THR A 117 -10.57 18.75 1.54
C THR A 117 -10.29 20.12 0.89
N ALA A 118 -9.55 21.00 1.57
CA ALA A 118 -9.18 22.32 1.03
C ALA A 118 -8.34 22.23 -0.26
N PHE A 119 -7.61 21.14 -0.46
CA PHE A 119 -6.78 20.91 -1.65
C PHE A 119 -7.49 20.10 -2.75
N TYR A 120 -8.75 19.71 -2.52
CA TYR A 120 -9.52 18.92 -3.48
C TYR A 120 -9.79 19.66 -4.80
N ILE A 121 -10.24 20.91 -4.71
CA ILE A 121 -10.53 21.74 -5.89
C ILE A 121 -9.26 21.93 -6.74
N PRO A 122 -8.12 22.38 -6.18
CA PRO A 122 -6.85 22.42 -6.94
C PRO A 122 -6.49 21.08 -7.59
N ALA A 123 -6.60 19.97 -6.86
CA ALA A 123 -6.28 18.65 -7.42
C ALA A 123 -7.16 18.28 -8.62
N ARG A 124 -8.46 18.60 -8.57
CA ARG A 124 -9.39 18.37 -9.68
C ARG A 124 -9.06 19.24 -10.89
N LEU A 125 -8.70 20.51 -10.68
CA LEU A 125 -8.32 21.43 -11.76
C LEU A 125 -7.03 20.99 -12.48
N PHE A 126 -6.05 20.45 -11.75
CA PHE A 126 -4.82 19.88 -12.33
C PHE A 126 -5.03 18.48 -12.94
N GLY A 127 -6.24 17.94 -12.94
CA GLY A 127 -6.55 16.60 -13.41
C GLY A 127 -6.20 15.51 -12.39
N VAL A 128 -7.02 14.47 -12.37
CA VAL A 128 -6.91 13.31 -11.47
C VAL A 128 -6.65 12.06 -12.29
N TYR A 129 -5.68 11.26 -11.87
CA TYR A 129 -5.26 10.04 -12.54
C TYR A 129 -6.10 8.84 -12.08
N LYS A 130 -7.42 8.86 -12.35
CA LYS A 130 -8.32 7.78 -11.95
C LYS A 130 -8.23 6.60 -12.92
N ASN A 131 -7.75 5.45 -12.44
CA ASN A 131 -7.59 4.24 -13.26
C ASN A 131 -8.53 3.10 -12.83
N ARG A 132 -9.10 3.18 -11.62
CA ARG A 132 -9.93 2.12 -11.01
C ARG A 132 -11.13 2.70 -10.26
N GLU A 133 -12.13 1.85 -10.06
CA GLU A 133 -13.28 2.11 -9.20
C GLU A 133 -13.13 1.37 -7.86
N PRO A 134 -13.56 1.97 -6.73
CA PRO A 134 -14.15 3.31 -6.61
C PRO A 134 -13.12 4.46 -6.68
N ASP A 135 -11.90 4.23 -6.21
CA ASP A 135 -10.72 5.06 -6.42
C ASP A 135 -9.46 4.17 -6.38
N ASN A 136 -8.30 4.70 -6.75
CA ASN A 136 -7.10 3.89 -6.96
C ASN A 136 -6.60 3.23 -5.66
N LEU A 137 -6.59 3.97 -4.55
CA LEU A 137 -6.10 3.45 -3.26
C LEU A 137 -7.07 2.45 -2.65
N THR A 138 -8.37 2.75 -2.70
CA THR A 138 -9.41 1.83 -2.20
C THR A 138 -9.43 0.55 -3.02
N TRP A 139 -9.33 0.67 -4.35
CA TRP A 139 -9.21 -0.49 -5.22
C TRP A 139 -7.98 -1.32 -4.87
N LEU A 140 -6.83 -0.67 -4.63
CA LEU A 140 -5.58 -1.36 -4.25
C LEU A 140 -5.78 -2.15 -2.96
N GLU A 141 -6.32 -1.53 -1.91
CA GLU A 141 -6.58 -2.18 -0.63
C GLU A 141 -7.55 -3.36 -0.75
N LEU A 142 -8.68 -3.18 -1.45
CA LEU A 142 -9.65 -4.24 -1.71
C LEU A 142 -9.03 -5.37 -2.54
N ALA A 143 -8.28 -5.03 -3.58
CA ALA A 143 -7.62 -6.00 -4.43
C ALA A 143 -6.57 -6.78 -3.66
N SER A 144 -5.79 -6.12 -2.79
CA SER A 144 -4.82 -6.78 -1.91
C SER A 144 -5.51 -7.74 -0.95
N LEU A 145 -6.62 -7.33 -0.34
CA LEU A 145 -7.41 -8.22 0.52
C LEU A 145 -7.93 -9.45 -0.26
N VAL A 146 -8.58 -9.24 -1.41
CA VAL A 146 -9.21 -10.32 -2.18
C VAL A 146 -8.18 -11.27 -2.79
N LYS A 147 -7.11 -10.72 -3.36
CA LYS A 147 -6.06 -11.45 -4.09
C LYS A 147 -4.93 -11.93 -3.18
N ALA A 148 -5.02 -11.68 -1.87
CA ALA A 148 -4.08 -12.22 -0.92
C ALA A 148 -4.09 -13.75 -0.97
N ILE A 149 -2.91 -14.34 -1.12
CA ILE A 149 -2.70 -15.79 -1.07
C ILE A 149 -1.80 -16.17 0.11
N PRO A 150 -1.94 -17.39 0.66
CA PRO A 150 -1.03 -17.89 1.69
C PRO A 150 0.43 -17.90 1.22
N LEU A 151 1.35 -17.44 2.06
CA LEU A 151 2.78 -17.34 1.72
C LEU A 151 3.41 -18.69 1.35
N ARG A 152 2.96 -19.77 2.00
CA ARG A 152 3.34 -21.15 1.68
C ARG A 152 3.06 -21.56 0.22
N LYS A 153 2.08 -20.93 -0.47
CA LYS A 153 1.84 -21.18 -1.90
C LYS A 153 2.95 -20.63 -2.81
N ALA A 154 3.68 -19.64 -2.33
CA ALA A 154 4.82 -19.03 -3.01
C ALA A 154 6.17 -19.54 -2.45
N GLY A 155 6.16 -20.58 -1.60
CA GLY A 155 7.37 -21.08 -0.95
C GLY A 155 8.02 -20.09 0.01
N ILE A 156 7.24 -19.16 0.58
CA ILE A 156 7.71 -18.13 1.51
C ILE A 156 7.35 -18.54 2.94
N ASP A 157 8.31 -18.38 3.86
CA ASP A 157 8.09 -18.60 5.28
C ASP A 157 7.06 -17.60 5.84
N GLU A 158 6.13 -18.12 6.64
CA GLU A 158 5.08 -17.33 7.28
C GLU A 158 5.63 -16.32 8.30
N GLU A 159 6.87 -16.47 8.78
CA GLU A 159 7.54 -15.49 9.67
C GLU A 159 7.63 -14.07 9.08
N TYR A 160 7.67 -13.98 7.74
CA TYR A 160 7.69 -12.71 7.01
C TYR A 160 6.31 -12.11 6.78
N PHE A 161 5.24 -12.73 7.30
CA PHE A 161 3.90 -12.24 7.06
C PHE A 161 3.67 -10.86 7.68
N ARG A 162 3.20 -9.95 6.83
CA ARG A 162 2.67 -8.63 7.19
C ARG A 162 1.48 -8.31 6.31
N PHE A 163 0.33 -8.08 6.92
CA PHE A 163 -0.84 -7.52 6.24
C PHE A 163 -1.23 -6.21 6.90
N GLU A 164 -1.59 -5.19 6.12
CA GLU A 164 -2.10 -3.93 6.63
C GLU A 164 -3.43 -3.58 6.00
N SER A 165 -4.34 -3.10 6.83
CA SER A 165 -5.61 -2.51 6.39
C SER A 165 -5.75 -1.13 6.98
N THR A 166 -6.09 -0.15 6.15
CA THR A 166 -6.40 1.19 6.65
C THR A 166 -7.81 1.20 7.26
N LEU A 167 -8.05 2.05 8.26
CA LEU A 167 -9.40 2.21 8.81
C LEU A 167 -10.45 2.58 7.75
N PRO A 168 -10.16 3.45 6.75
CA PRO A 168 -11.08 3.70 5.66
C PRO A 168 -11.54 2.47 4.87
N LEU A 169 -10.69 1.44 4.72
CA LEU A 169 -11.12 0.18 4.13
C LEU A 169 -12.15 -0.50 5.03
N LEU A 170 -11.89 -0.52 6.34
CA LEU A 170 -12.77 -1.18 7.32
C LEU A 170 -14.14 -0.51 7.39
N THR A 171 -14.22 0.81 7.20
CA THR A 171 -15.50 1.54 7.25
C THR A 171 -16.37 1.35 6.01
N ILE A 172 -15.81 0.91 4.88
CA ILE A 172 -16.61 0.60 3.68
C ILE A 172 -17.09 -0.84 3.61
N LEU A 173 -16.43 -1.74 4.34
CA LEU A 173 -16.84 -3.13 4.43
C LEU A 173 -17.85 -3.26 5.57
N LYS A 174 -18.98 -3.93 5.31
CA LYS A 174 -19.87 -4.37 6.38
C LYS A 174 -19.09 -5.33 7.28
N ASP A 175 -19.05 -5.05 8.58
CA ASP A 175 -18.24 -5.80 9.56
C ASP A 175 -16.76 -5.86 9.16
N GLY A 176 -16.22 -4.76 8.61
CA GLY A 176 -14.93 -4.76 7.91
C GLY A 176 -13.75 -5.32 8.70
N GLU A 177 -13.67 -5.04 10.00
CA GLU A 177 -12.62 -5.61 10.85
C GLU A 177 -12.70 -7.13 10.94
N LYS A 178 -13.91 -7.68 11.10
CA LYS A 178 -14.15 -9.13 11.11
C LYS A 178 -13.79 -9.77 9.77
N VAL A 179 -14.18 -9.14 8.66
CA VAL A 179 -13.86 -9.62 7.31
C VAL A 179 -12.35 -9.69 7.09
N VAL A 180 -11.62 -8.66 7.52
CA VAL A 180 -10.15 -8.64 7.42
C VAL A 180 -9.53 -9.68 8.35
N ASP A 181 -9.99 -9.78 9.60
CA ASP A 181 -9.50 -10.78 10.57
C ASP A 181 -9.67 -12.22 10.04
N GLU A 182 -10.84 -12.55 9.50
CA GLU A 182 -11.13 -13.86 8.90
C GLU A 182 -10.23 -14.13 7.69
N LYS A 183 -10.07 -13.12 6.81
CA LYS A 183 -9.19 -13.26 5.65
C LYS A 183 -7.74 -13.47 6.06
N VAL A 184 -7.20 -12.66 6.97
CA VAL A 184 -5.83 -12.79 7.48
C VAL A 184 -5.62 -14.16 8.14
N SER A 185 -6.58 -14.61 8.96
CA SER A 185 -6.52 -15.93 9.61
C SER A 185 -6.52 -17.10 8.61
N SER A 186 -7.10 -16.92 7.41
CA SER A 186 -7.05 -17.93 6.35
C SER A 186 -5.69 -18.01 5.63
N LEU A 187 -4.88 -16.94 5.70
CA LEU A 187 -3.63 -16.83 4.96
C LEU A 187 -2.45 -17.45 5.70
N VAL A 188 -2.49 -17.49 7.02
CA VAL A 188 -1.36 -17.86 7.88
C VAL A 188 -1.83 -18.84 8.94
N SER A 189 -1.01 -19.85 9.22
CA SER A 189 -1.31 -20.81 10.28
C SER A 189 -1.04 -20.23 11.67
N GLY A 190 -1.70 -20.74 12.72
CA GLY A 190 -1.37 -20.44 14.11
C GLY A 190 -1.60 -18.98 14.56
N ARG A 191 -0.82 -18.53 15.55
CA ARG A 191 -1.00 -17.20 16.17
C ARG A 191 -0.64 -16.06 15.21
N ILE A 192 -1.47 -15.01 15.22
CA ILE A 192 -1.27 -13.73 14.53
C ILE A 192 -1.34 -12.60 15.57
N TYR A 193 -0.43 -11.64 15.46
CA TYR A 193 -0.39 -10.43 16.29
C TYR A 193 -1.04 -9.28 15.54
N LYS A 194 -2.00 -8.61 16.19
CA LYS A 194 -2.75 -7.49 15.64
C LYS A 194 -2.37 -6.22 16.38
N PHE A 195 -1.98 -5.18 15.64
CA PHE A 195 -1.57 -3.88 16.18
C PHE A 195 -2.43 -2.78 15.57
N TYR A 196 -2.88 -1.85 16.41
CA TYR A 196 -3.54 -0.63 15.97
C TYR A 196 -2.51 0.49 15.91
N LEU A 197 -2.29 1.00 14.70
CA LEU A 197 -1.27 2.00 14.42
C LEU A 197 -1.93 3.36 14.27
N ALA A 198 -1.70 4.22 15.27
CA ALA A 198 -2.22 5.59 15.31
C ALA A 198 -1.33 6.54 14.49
N PHE A 199 -1.33 6.36 13.17
CA PHE A 199 -0.71 7.30 12.22
C PHE A 199 -1.74 8.33 11.71
N ARG A 200 -1.28 9.24 10.84
CA ARG A 200 -2.13 10.26 10.18
C ARG A 200 -3.31 9.64 9.42
N GLU A 201 -3.13 8.43 8.91
CA GLU A 201 -4.19 7.51 8.51
C GLU A 201 -4.11 6.32 9.45
N PRO A 202 -5.08 6.11 10.35
CA PRO A 202 -4.98 4.99 11.28
C PRO A 202 -5.14 3.66 10.54
N ARG A 203 -4.38 2.65 10.98
CA ARG A 203 -4.31 1.34 10.33
C ARG A 203 -4.35 0.21 11.34
N ILE A 204 -4.77 -0.96 10.90
CA ILE A 204 -4.55 -2.21 11.59
C ILE A 204 -3.46 -2.96 10.83
N ALA A 205 -2.46 -3.44 11.56
CA ALA A 205 -1.39 -4.25 11.01
C ALA A 205 -1.36 -5.62 11.68
N TYR A 206 -1.15 -6.65 10.88
CA TYR A 206 -1.12 -8.05 11.28
C TYR A 206 0.25 -8.62 10.99
N TYR A 207 0.86 -9.26 11.98
CA TYR A 207 2.17 -9.87 11.88
C TYR A 207 2.16 -11.29 12.41
N LYS A 208 2.98 -12.16 11.81
CA LYS A 208 3.23 -13.49 12.36
C LYS A 208 4.16 -13.47 13.57
N ASN A 209 5.16 -12.59 13.55
CA ASN A 209 6.14 -12.43 14.61
C ASN A 209 6.14 -10.98 15.14
N GLN A 210 6.13 -10.82 16.46
CA GLN A 210 6.21 -9.53 17.14
C GLN A 210 7.59 -8.85 16.91
N ASP A 211 8.65 -9.61 16.69
CA ASP A 211 9.98 -9.09 16.35
C ASP A 211 10.05 -8.53 14.93
N SER A 212 9.23 -9.07 14.01
CA SER A 212 9.06 -8.49 12.67
C SER A 212 8.44 -7.10 12.75
N PHE A 213 7.59 -6.83 13.74
CA PHE A 213 7.08 -5.48 13.98
C PHE A 213 8.18 -4.56 14.52
N THR A 214 8.92 -4.95 15.56
CA THR A 214 9.93 -4.09 16.20
C THR A 214 11.14 -3.79 15.31
N SER A 215 11.56 -4.73 14.46
CA SER A 215 12.64 -4.53 13.47
C SER A 215 12.30 -3.53 12.36
N HIS A 216 11.02 -3.31 12.08
CA HIS A 216 10.55 -2.21 11.22
C HIS A 216 10.42 -0.90 12.00
N SER A 217 10.28 -1.00 13.33
CA SER A 217 9.88 0.09 14.19
C SER A 217 11.02 0.88 14.81
N PHE A 218 12.13 0.21 15.09
CA PHE A 218 13.22 0.77 15.89
C PHE A 218 14.56 0.18 15.46
N ARG A 219 15.25 0.85 14.52
CA ARG A 219 16.71 0.98 14.50
C ARG A 219 17.09 2.36 13.97
#